data_AF-A0A1S3HQ74-F1
#
_entry.id   AF-A0A1S3HQ74-F1
#
_cell.length_a   1.000
_cell.length_b   1.000
_cell.length_c   1.000
_cell.angle_alpha   90.00
_cell.angle_beta   90.00
_cell.angle_gamma   90.00
#
_symmetry.space_group_name_H-M   'P 1'
#
loop_
_entity.id
_entity.type
_entity.pdbx_description
1 polymer ?
#
loop_
_entity_poly.entity_id
_entity_poly.type
_entity_poly.pdbx_seq_one_letter_code
_entity_poly.pdbx_strand_id
1 'polypeptide(L)'
;MATSFRLGLIQLAVGASKADNIARAVRSIKEAASGGAKIVALPECFNSPYGTSYFPEYAEKIPGESTNALAAAARESEVFLVGGKFNDGS
;
A
#
# COMPACT_ATOMS: atom_id res chain seq x y z
N MET A 1 -14.14 23.10 -14.26
CA MET A 1 -13.51 21.85 -13.77
C MET A 1 -13.87 21.67 -12.32
N ALA A 2 -14.19 20.44 -11.89
CA ALA A 2 -14.34 20.16 -10.46
C ALA A 2 -12.98 20.36 -9.78
N THR A 3 -12.94 21.18 -8.72
CA THR A 3 -11.73 21.49 -7.95
C THR A 3 -11.55 20.59 -6.73
N SER A 4 -12.47 19.65 -6.53
CA SER A 4 -12.49 18.73 -5.41
C SER A 4 -12.22 17.30 -5.88
N PHE A 5 -11.45 16.57 -5.07
CA PHE A 5 -11.20 15.15 -5.24
C PHE A 5 -11.38 14.45 -3.89
N ARG A 6 -11.62 13.14 -3.93
CA ARG A 6 -11.74 12.32 -2.72
C ARG A 6 -10.42 11.62 -2.46
N LEU A 7 -9.89 11.81 -1.25
CA LEU A 7 -8.70 11.15 -0.74
C LEU A 7 -9.14 9.99 0.18
N GLY A 8 -8.64 8.78 -0.09
CA GLY A 8 -8.78 7.63 0.79
C GLY A 8 -7.51 7.45 1.62
N LEU A 9 -7.64 7.47 2.95
CA LEU A 9 -6.55 7.14 3.86
C LEU A 9 -6.79 5.73 4.38
N ILE A 10 -5.88 4.80 4.07
CA ILE A 10 -6.02 3.42 4.51
C ILE A 10 -5.31 3.26 5.86
N GLN A 11 -6.04 2.75 6.85
CA GLN A 11 -5.47 2.31 8.12
C GLN A 11 -5.48 0.78 8.14
N LEU A 12 -4.30 0.16 8.03
CA LEU A 12 -4.15 -1.30 8.03
C LEU A 12 -3.62 -1.78 9.38
N ALA A 13 -4.22 -2.85 9.89
CA ALA A 13 -3.59 -3.67 10.93
C ALA A 13 -2.54 -4.57 10.27
N VAL A 14 -1.27 -4.30 10.55
CA VAL A 14 -0.14 -5.06 10.01
C VAL A 14 0.09 -6.30 10.89
N GLY A 15 0.17 -7.47 10.26
CA GLY A 15 0.42 -8.75 10.91
C GLY A 15 1.78 -9.34 10.52
N ALA A 16 2.08 -10.54 11.03
CA ALA A 16 3.33 -11.24 10.78
C ALA A 16 3.45 -11.86 9.36
N SER A 17 2.35 -11.91 8.59
CA SER A 17 2.33 -12.46 7.24
C SER A 17 2.35 -11.34 6.21
N LYS A 18 3.46 -11.25 5.47
CA LYS A 18 3.66 -10.28 4.38
C LYS A 18 2.60 -10.40 3.29
N ALA A 19 2.31 -11.63 2.86
CA ALA A 19 1.31 -11.90 1.83
C ALA A 19 -0.09 -11.42 2.27
N ASP A 20 -0.46 -11.66 3.53
CA ASP A 20 -1.76 -11.20 4.05
C ASP A 20 -1.81 -9.68 4.19
N ASN A 21 -0.69 -9.04 4.55
CA ASN A 21 -0.58 -7.60 4.60
C ASN A 21 -0.79 -6.96 3.21
N ILE A 22 -0.14 -7.52 2.18
CA ILE A 22 -0.28 -7.08 0.79
C ILE A 22 -1.72 -7.31 0.31
N ALA A 23 -2.31 -8.48 0.56
CA ALA A 23 -3.67 -8.79 0.16
C ALA A 23 -4.70 -7.84 0.81
N ARG A 24 -4.52 -7.52 2.11
CA ARG A 24 -5.35 -6.52 2.80
C ARG A 24 -5.18 -5.12 2.20
N ALA A 25 -3.94 -4.70 1.90
CA ALA A 25 -3.68 -3.42 1.26
C ALA A 25 -4.38 -3.31 -0.11
N VAL A 26 -4.23 -4.33 -0.96
CA VAL A 26 -4.89 -4.39 -2.28
C VAL A 26 -6.41 -4.30 -2.14
N ARG A 27 -6.99 -5.05 -1.21
CA ARG A 27 -8.44 -5.00 -0.95
C ARG A 27 -8.89 -3.60 -0.51
N SER A 28 -8.17 -2.97 0.42
CA SER A 28 -8.53 -1.64 0.90
C SER A 28 -8.38 -0.54 -0.17
N ILE A 29 -7.42 -0.69 -1.11
CA ILE A 29 -7.30 0.21 -2.27
C ILE A 29 -8.56 0.11 -3.14
N LYS A 30 -8.99 -1.13 -3.44
CA LYS A 30 -10.20 -1.37 -4.25
C LYS A 30 -11.45 -0.83 -3.56
N GLU A 31 -11.57 -1.02 -2.25
CA GLU A 31 -12.67 -0.46 -1.45
C GLU A 31 -12.68 1.08 -1.49
N ALA A 32 -11.52 1.73 -1.28
CA ALA A 32 -11.42 3.19 -1.35
C ALA A 32 -11.77 3.72 -2.75
N ALA A 33 -11.31 3.05 -3.81
CA ALA A 33 -11.64 3.39 -5.20
C ALA A 33 -13.13 3.22 -5.50
N SER A 34 -13.76 2.14 -5.02
CA SER A 34 -15.22 1.94 -5.13
C SER A 34 -16.02 3.03 -4.40
N GLY A 35 -15.44 3.56 -3.31
CA GLY A 35 -15.93 4.75 -2.62
C GLY A 35 -15.65 6.06 -3.35
N GLY A 36 -15.16 6.05 -4.59
CA GLY A 36 -14.90 7.24 -5.41
C GLY A 36 -13.61 7.99 -5.08
N ALA A 37 -12.71 7.41 -4.29
CA ALA A 37 -11.39 7.99 -4.06
C ALA A 37 -10.61 8.07 -5.39
N LYS A 38 -9.97 9.21 -5.63
CA LYS A 38 -9.05 9.42 -6.77
C LYS A 38 -7.59 9.34 -6.36
N ILE A 39 -7.32 9.62 -5.09
CA ILE A 39 -6.02 9.45 -4.46
C ILE A 39 -6.21 8.53 -3.25
N VAL A 40 -5.32 7.56 -3.09
CA VAL A 40 -5.31 6.62 -1.96
C VAL A 40 -3.91 6.65 -1.33
N ALA A 41 -3.84 6.76 0.00
CA ALA A 41 -2.57 6.70 0.72
C ALA A 41 -2.55 5.52 1.70
N LEU A 42 -1.47 4.74 1.65
CA LEU A 42 -1.18 3.64 2.55
C LEU A 42 -0.40 4.12 3.78
N PRO A 43 -0.49 3.39 4.92
CA PRO A 43 0.25 3.73 6.13
C PRO A 43 1.75 3.41 5.98
N GLU A 44 2.57 4.05 6.83
CA GLU A 44 3.99 3.73 6.95
C GLU A 44 4.18 2.27 7.44
N CYS A 45 5.13 1.52 6.85
CA CYS A 45 5.38 0.11 7.17
C CYS A 45 4.18 -0.83 6.96
N PHE A 46 3.44 -0.70 5.85
CA PHE A 46 2.30 -1.58 5.57
C PHE A 46 2.70 -3.06 5.37
N ASN A 47 3.96 -3.34 5.02
CA ASN A 47 4.42 -4.67 4.63
C ASN A 47 5.11 -5.46 5.76
N SER A 48 5.47 -4.83 6.88
CA SER A 48 6.19 -5.50 7.98
C SER A 48 5.72 -5.05 9.38
N PRO A 49 5.73 -5.94 10.38
CA PRO A 49 5.55 -5.54 11.77
C PRO A 49 6.55 -4.44 12.14
N TYR A 50 6.09 -3.44 12.89
CA TYR A 50 6.93 -2.33 13.33
C TYR A 50 8.05 -2.86 14.24
N GLY A 51 9.27 -2.94 13.72
CA GLY A 51 10.41 -3.48 14.45
C GLY A 51 11.66 -3.51 13.59
N THR A 52 12.76 -2.93 14.11
CA THR A 52 14.05 -2.86 13.43
C THR A 52 14.64 -4.23 13.08
N SER A 53 14.18 -5.27 13.78
CA SER A 53 14.58 -6.67 13.61
C SER A 53 14.04 -7.32 12.32
N TYR A 54 12.97 -6.79 11.74
CA TYR A 54 12.32 -7.36 10.54
C TYR A 54 12.75 -6.67 9.24
N PHE A 55 13.48 -5.56 9.32
CA PHE A 55 13.93 -4.85 8.13
C PHE A 55 14.80 -5.65 7.15
N PRO A 56 15.75 -6.51 7.57
CA PRO A 56 16.54 -7.29 6.61
C PRO A 56 15.72 -8.38 5.90
N GLU A 57 14.68 -8.89 6.55
CA GLU A 57 13.87 -10.01 6.04
C GLU A 57 12.70 -9.53 5.15
N TYR A 58 12.26 -8.28 5.34
CA TYR A 58 11.17 -7.66 4.59
C TYR A 58 11.64 -6.60 3.58
N ALA A 59 12.94 -6.31 3.54
CA ALA A 59 13.52 -5.42 2.53
C ALA A 59 13.27 -5.97 1.13
N GLU A 60 12.62 -5.16 0.30
CA GLU A 60 12.44 -5.47 -1.11
C GLU A 60 13.18 -4.45 -1.95
N LYS A 61 13.89 -4.93 -2.98
CA LYS A 61 14.31 -4.04 -4.07
C LYS A 61 13.08 -3.46 -4.74
N ILE A 62 13.14 -2.18 -5.06
CA ILE A 62 12.12 -1.52 -5.88
C ILE A 62 12.61 -1.56 -7.33
N PRO A 63 11.87 -2.19 -8.27
CA PRO A 63 10.58 -2.86 -8.10
C PRO A 63 10.69 -4.30 -7.55
N GLY A 64 9.71 -4.68 -6.71
CA GLY A 64 9.57 -5.97 -6.03
C GLY A 64 8.11 -6.44 -5.93
N GLU A 65 7.87 -7.55 -5.23
CA GLU A 65 6.54 -8.19 -5.07
C GLU A 65 5.48 -7.22 -4.53
N SER A 66 5.82 -6.47 -3.48
CA SER A 66 4.93 -5.49 -2.85
C SER A 66 4.59 -4.35 -3.81
N THR A 67 5.60 -3.78 -4.48
CA THR A 67 5.36 -2.67 -5.41
C THR A 67 4.60 -3.11 -6.65
N ASN A 68 4.81 -4.35 -7.13
CA ASN A 68 4.09 -4.90 -8.27
C ASN A 68 2.60 -5.11 -7.95
N ALA A 69 2.29 -5.67 -6.78
CA ALA A 69 0.91 -5.85 -6.33
C ALA A 69 0.19 -4.50 -6.15
N LEU A 70 0.86 -3.51 -5.56
CA LEU A 70 0.32 -2.16 -5.41
C LEU A 70 0.11 -1.45 -6.75
N ALA A 71 1.08 -1.55 -7.67
CA ALA A 71 0.97 -0.96 -9.01
C ALA A 71 -0.18 -1.58 -9.81
N ALA A 72 -0.35 -2.90 -9.74
CA ALA A 72 -1.48 -3.58 -10.36
C ALA A 72 -2.81 -3.11 -9.77
N ALA A 73 -2.93 -3.05 -8.44
CA ALA A 73 -4.15 -2.59 -7.77
C ALA A 73 -4.51 -1.13 -8.11
N ALA A 74 -3.52 -0.24 -8.15
CA ALA A 74 -3.71 1.16 -8.51
C ALA A 74 -4.18 1.31 -9.97
N ARG A 75 -3.58 0.54 -10.88
CA ARG A 75 -3.94 0.53 -12.30
C ARG A 75 -5.34 -0.04 -12.54
N GLU A 76 -5.67 -1.15 -11.91
CA GLU A 76 -7.01 -1.77 -12.01
C GLU A 76 -8.12 -0.86 -11.45
N SER A 77 -7.80 -0.07 -10.42
CA SER A 77 -8.77 0.79 -9.74
C SER A 77 -8.79 2.22 -10.26
N GLU A 78 -7.93 2.55 -11.24
CA GLU A 78 -7.76 3.91 -11.80
C GLU A 78 -7.56 5.01 -10.74
N VAL A 79 -6.71 4.73 -9.74
CA VAL A 79 -6.40 5.66 -8.64
C VAL A 79 -4.91 6.02 -8.60
N PHE A 80 -4.62 7.22 -8.10
CA PHE A 80 -3.27 7.59 -7.71
C PHE A 80 -2.97 7.00 -6.32
N LEU A 81 -1.92 6.19 -6.22
CA LEU A 81 -1.55 5.52 -4.98
C LEU A 81 -0.27 6.13 -4.39
N VAL A 82 -0.34 6.56 -3.14
CA VAL A 82 0.82 6.88 -2.30
C VAL A 82 1.18 5.63 -1.50
N GLY A 83 2.24 4.92 -1.93
CA GLY A 83 2.62 3.60 -1.43
C GLY A 83 3.12 3.54 0.01
N GLY A 84 3.27 4.67 0.71
CA GLY A 84 3.93 4.74 2.01
C GLY A 84 5.46 4.54 1.91
N LYS A 85 6.12 4.30 3.04
CA LYS A 85 7.56 4.03 3.13
C LYS A 85 7.79 2.55 3.40
N PHE A 86 8.68 1.94 2.62
CA PHE A 86 9.21 0.58 2.82
C PHE A 86 10.74 0.67 2.90
N ASN A 87 11.36 -0.25 3.63
CA ASN A 87 12.82 -0.32 3.72
C ASN A 87 13.35 -1.06 2.48
N ASP A 88 14.25 -0.44 1.72
CA ASP A 88 14.90 -1.02 0.54
C ASP A 88 16.22 -1.73 0.88
N GLY A 89 16.60 -1.74 2.17
CA GLY A 89 17.81 -2.39 2.67
C GLY A 89 19.10 -1.61 2.41
N SER A 90 19.01 -0.30 2.10
CA SER A 90 20.16 0.59 1.95
C SER A 90 20.62 1.26 3.25
#